data_AF-A0A950QIH7-F1
#
_entry.id   AF-A0A950QIH7-F1
#
_cell.length_a   1.000
_cell.length_b   1.000
_cell.length_c   1.000
_cell.angle_alpha   90.00
_cell.angle_beta   90.00
_cell.angle_gamma   90.00
#
_symmetry.space_group_name_H-M   'P 1'
#
loop_
_entity.id
_entity.type
_entity.pdbx_description
1 polymer ?
#
loop_
_entity_poly.entity_id
_entity_poly.type
_entity_poly.pdbx_seq_one_letter_code
_entity_poly.pdbx_strand_id
1 'polypeptide(L)'
;MRGALIFLVAFSLLTLSWADTAKPKTELRNHKQSERAYKAALEFVRAGDTEKATELLDQAVKLDPRNVSALTARELLRQNQVQQDVAKANLYLETSQSDRAIAELRRALAIDAENPAVQAALTSALSQEGAGSGVAKIRYRDA
;
A
#
# COMPACT_ATOMS: atom_id res chain seq x y z
N MET A 1 58.52 22.25 39.98
CA MET A 1 58.02 20.91 39.59
C MET A 1 56.52 20.99 39.34
N ARG A 2 56.11 21.44 38.15
CA ARG A 2 54.70 21.62 37.72
C ARG A 2 54.39 20.66 36.57
N GLY A 3 54.66 19.38 36.79
CA GLY A 3 54.68 18.37 35.72
C GLY A 3 53.99 17.05 36.07
N ALA A 4 53.05 17.06 37.02
CA ALA A 4 52.39 15.83 37.49
C ALA A 4 50.86 15.86 37.34
N LEU A 5 50.30 16.80 36.56
CA LEU A 5 48.84 16.98 36.47
C LEU A 5 48.31 17.03 35.02
N ILE A 6 48.97 16.32 34.09
CA ILE A 6 48.49 16.21 32.69
C ILE A 6 48.19 14.75 32.30
N PHE A 7 48.31 13.78 33.22
CA PHE A 7 47.95 12.39 32.93
C PHE A 7 46.50 12.00 33.30
N LEU A 8 45.71 12.90 33.88
CA LEU A 8 44.33 12.61 34.33
C LEU A 8 43.21 13.12 33.39
N VAL A 9 43.53 13.56 32.18
CA VAL A 9 42.52 14.02 31.19
C VAL A 9 42.59 13.24 29.86
N ALA A 10 43.59 12.39 29.65
CA ALA A 10 43.76 11.66 28.40
C ALA A 10 43.23 10.20 28.43
N PHE A 11 42.51 9.79 29.48
CA PHE A 11 41.93 8.44 29.61
C PHE A 11 40.40 8.47 29.75
N SER A 12 39.73 9.52 29.27
CA SER A 12 38.25 9.63 29.35
C SER A 12 37.57 9.87 28.01
N LEU A 13 38.27 9.70 26.89
CA LEU A 13 37.72 9.88 25.55
C LEU A 13 38.00 8.70 24.61
N LEU A 14 38.25 7.51 25.17
CA LEU A 14 38.42 6.28 24.40
C LEU A 14 37.64 5.10 25.00
N THR A 15 36.42 5.35 25.48
CA THR A 15 35.42 4.27 25.49
C THR A 15 34.91 4.14 24.07
N LEU A 16 35.69 3.43 23.24
CA LEU A 16 35.24 2.90 21.97
C LEU A 16 33.85 2.31 22.22
N SER A 17 32.86 2.94 21.61
CA SER A 17 31.48 2.49 21.53
C SER A 17 31.47 1.09 20.90
N TRP A 18 31.58 0.07 21.74
CA TRP A 18 31.06 -1.25 21.45
C TRP A 18 29.64 -1.24 22.01
N ALA A 19 28.81 -0.35 21.48
CA ALA A 19 27.37 -0.52 21.58
C ALA A 19 27.05 -1.77 20.76
N ASP A 20 26.87 -2.87 21.48
CA ASP A 20 26.50 -4.19 21.00
C ASP A 20 25.47 -4.03 19.87
N THR A 21 25.83 -4.43 18.65
CA THR A 21 25.01 -4.29 17.44
C THR A 21 23.80 -5.22 17.43
N ALA A 22 23.51 -5.86 18.56
CA ALA A 22 22.38 -6.75 18.75
C ALA A 22 21.08 -5.93 18.81
N LYS A 23 20.20 -6.12 17.81
CA LYS A 23 18.84 -5.59 17.84
C LYS A 23 18.16 -5.99 19.16
N PRO A 24 17.41 -5.08 19.81
CA PRO A 24 16.73 -5.39 21.06
C PRO A 24 15.79 -6.59 20.86
N LYS A 25 15.73 -7.48 21.86
CA LYS A 25 14.96 -8.74 21.82
C LYS A 25 13.49 -8.54 21.39
N THR A 26 12.91 -7.39 21.70
CA THR A 26 11.57 -6.97 21.30
C THR A 26 11.46 -6.75 19.79
N GLU A 27 12.41 -6.06 19.15
CA GLU A 27 12.45 -5.88 17.70
C GLU A 27 12.57 -7.22 16.98
N LEU A 28 13.43 -8.13 17.47
CA LEU A 28 13.55 -9.46 16.87
C LEU A 28 12.25 -10.26 16.99
N ARG A 29 11.55 -10.14 18.13
CA ARG A 29 10.25 -10.78 18.33
C ARG A 29 9.20 -10.19 17.39
N ASN A 30 9.14 -8.88 17.27
CA ASN A 30 8.19 -8.19 16.40
C ASN A 30 8.44 -8.51 14.93
N HIS A 31 9.70 -8.53 14.50
CA HIS A 31 10.10 -8.98 13.17
C HIS A 31 9.63 -10.42 12.90
N LYS A 32 9.86 -11.36 13.82
CA LYS A 32 9.36 -12.74 13.68
C LYS A 32 7.83 -12.83 13.64
N GLN A 33 7.12 -11.99 14.40
CA GLN A 33 5.66 -11.95 14.36
C GLN A 33 5.16 -11.34 13.05
N SER A 34 5.82 -10.30 12.55
CA SER A 34 5.58 -9.71 11.23
C SER A 34 5.73 -10.74 10.13
N GLU A 35 6.82 -11.52 10.14
CA GLU A 35 7.05 -12.63 9.20
C GLU A 35 5.94 -13.70 9.25
N ARG A 36 5.39 -13.99 10.43
CA ARG A 36 4.28 -14.95 10.56
C ARG A 36 2.98 -14.39 9.99
N ALA A 37 2.66 -13.14 10.30
CA ALA A 37 1.49 -12.46 9.76
C ALA A 37 1.58 -12.34 8.22
N TYR A 38 2.75 -11.98 7.69
CA TYR A 38 3.04 -11.97 6.26
C TYR A 38 2.77 -13.33 5.60
N LYS A 39 3.34 -14.42 6.14
CA LYS A 39 3.12 -15.77 5.60
C LYS A 39 1.66 -16.19 5.64
N ALA A 40 0.96 -15.90 6.74
CA ALA A 40 -0.48 -16.16 6.84
C ALA A 40 -1.26 -15.38 5.80
N ALA A 41 -0.91 -14.11 5.56
CA ALA A 41 -1.56 -13.30 4.53
C ALA A 41 -1.40 -13.92 3.13
N LEU A 42 -0.23 -14.47 2.80
CA LEU A 42 -0.02 -15.13 1.50
C LEU A 42 -0.96 -16.33 1.30
N GLU A 43 -1.31 -17.06 2.35
CA GLU A 43 -2.30 -18.14 2.25
C GLU A 43 -3.69 -17.59 1.89
N PHE A 44 -4.08 -16.46 2.49
CA PHE A 44 -5.36 -15.81 2.17
C PHE A 44 -5.36 -15.18 0.77
N VAL A 45 -4.22 -14.62 0.31
CA VAL A 45 -4.07 -14.17 -1.09
C VAL A 45 -4.30 -15.34 -2.05
N ARG A 46 -3.72 -16.51 -1.78
CA ARG A 46 -3.93 -17.71 -2.62
C ARG A 46 -5.36 -18.23 -2.57
N ALA A 47 -6.03 -18.09 -1.43
CA ALA A 47 -7.43 -18.44 -1.26
C ALA A 47 -8.41 -17.41 -1.89
N GLY A 48 -7.90 -16.24 -2.32
CA GLY A 48 -8.72 -15.15 -2.85
C GLY A 48 -9.41 -14.29 -1.78
N ASP A 49 -9.15 -14.53 -0.49
CA ASP A 49 -9.66 -13.74 0.62
C ASP A 49 -8.78 -12.50 0.81
N THR A 50 -9.02 -11.50 -0.05
CA THR A 50 -8.21 -10.28 -0.06
C THR A 50 -8.41 -9.40 1.17
N GLU A 51 -9.58 -9.45 1.81
CA GLU A 51 -9.88 -8.68 3.02
C GLU A 51 -9.00 -9.13 4.18
N LYS A 52 -8.97 -10.45 4.43
CA LYS A 52 -8.15 -11.02 5.51
C LYS A 52 -6.66 -10.95 5.20
N ALA A 53 -6.28 -11.08 3.93
CA ALA A 53 -4.91 -10.85 3.50
C ALA A 53 -4.46 -9.41 3.82
N THR A 54 -5.29 -8.40 3.53
CA THR A 54 -4.99 -7.00 3.84
C THR A 54 -4.84 -6.78 5.34
N GLU A 55 -5.74 -7.30 6.18
CA GLU A 55 -5.65 -7.17 7.64
C GLU A 55 -4.32 -7.73 8.18
N LEU A 56 -3.93 -8.92 7.72
CA LEU A 56 -2.69 -9.56 8.15
C LEU A 56 -1.43 -8.83 7.65
N LEU A 57 -1.47 -8.27 6.44
CA LEU A 57 -0.37 -7.45 5.92
C LEU A 57 -0.24 -6.13 6.67
N ASP A 58 -1.35 -5.48 7.01
CA ASP A 58 -1.36 -4.28 7.86
C ASP A 58 -0.79 -4.60 9.25
N GLN A 59 -1.18 -5.73 9.84
CA GLN A 59 -0.60 -6.20 11.09
C GLN A 59 0.91 -6.44 10.96
N ALA A 60 1.36 -7.08 9.88
CA ALA A 60 2.76 -7.37 9.64
C ALA A 60 3.60 -6.08 9.55
N VAL A 61 3.12 -5.09 8.80
CA VAL A 61 3.77 -3.77 8.66
C VAL A 61 3.74 -3.00 9.98
N LYS A 62 2.66 -3.08 10.75
CA LYS A 62 2.58 -2.45 12.08
C LYS A 62 3.57 -3.05 13.08
N LEU A 63 3.76 -4.37 13.05
CA LEU A 63 4.70 -5.08 13.91
C LEU A 63 6.15 -4.74 13.57
N ASP A 64 6.48 -4.76 12.28
CA ASP A 64 7.80 -4.38 11.78
C ASP A 64 7.66 -3.51 10.52
N PRO A 65 7.74 -2.18 10.68
CA PRO A 65 7.68 -1.25 9.56
C PRO A 65 8.85 -1.36 8.58
N ARG A 66 9.87 -2.16 8.88
CA ARG A 66 11.02 -2.44 8.00
C ARG A 66 10.96 -3.82 7.35
N ASN A 67 9.87 -4.57 7.56
CA ASN A 67 9.66 -5.81 6.85
C ASN A 67 9.32 -5.52 5.37
N VAL A 68 10.35 -5.54 4.53
CA VAL A 68 10.23 -5.28 3.09
C VAL A 68 9.27 -6.27 2.42
N SER A 69 9.29 -7.55 2.81
CA SER A 69 8.39 -8.56 2.24
C SER A 69 6.92 -8.26 2.51
N ALA A 70 6.59 -7.86 3.74
CA ALA A 70 5.23 -7.46 4.10
C ALA A 70 4.80 -6.17 3.39
N LEU A 71 5.68 -5.16 3.34
CA LEU A 71 5.44 -3.90 2.63
C LEU A 71 5.17 -4.13 1.15
N THR A 72 6.03 -4.90 0.48
CA THR A 72 5.90 -5.22 -0.95
C THR A 72 4.63 -5.99 -1.22
N ALA A 73 4.31 -7.01 -0.43
CA ALA A 73 3.09 -7.80 -0.63
C ALA A 73 1.81 -6.97 -0.39
N ARG A 74 1.82 -6.09 0.60
CA ARG A 74 0.74 -5.14 0.85
C ARG A 74 0.50 -4.24 -0.35
N GLU A 75 1.57 -3.65 -0.88
CA GLU A 75 1.46 -2.74 -2.03
C GLU A 75 1.02 -3.48 -3.30
N LEU A 76 1.54 -4.68 -3.55
CA LEU A 76 1.09 -5.49 -4.68
C LEU A 76 -0.39 -5.88 -4.56
N LEU A 77 -0.84 -6.27 -3.37
CA LEU A 77 -2.26 -6.58 -3.14
C LEU A 77 -3.14 -5.35 -3.39
N ARG A 78 -2.71 -4.19 -2.87
CA ARG A 78 -3.38 -2.89 -3.06
C ARG A 78 -3.52 -2.54 -4.54
N GLN A 79 -2.43 -2.64 -5.31
CA GLN A 79 -2.42 -2.37 -6.74
C GLN A 79 -3.31 -3.34 -7.52
N ASN A 80 -3.27 -4.63 -7.18
CA ASN A 80 -4.12 -5.64 -7.81
C ASN A 80 -5.61 -5.34 -7.57
N GLN A 81 -6.00 -4.95 -6.35
CA GLN A 81 -7.39 -4.60 -6.05
C GLN A 81 -7.85 -3.38 -6.85
N VAL A 82 -7.03 -2.32 -6.91
CA VAL A 82 -7.31 -1.15 -7.76
C VAL A 82 -7.50 -1.55 -9.21
N GLN A 83 -6.61 -2.38 -9.77
CA GLN A 83 -6.72 -2.85 -11.15
C GLN A 83 -7.99 -3.68 -11.39
N GLN A 84 -8.38 -4.53 -10.44
CA GLN A 84 -9.59 -5.34 -10.53
C GLN A 84 -10.86 -4.49 -10.51
N ASP A 85 -10.95 -3.51 -9.60
CA ASP A 85 -12.09 -2.60 -9.54
C ASP A 85 -12.18 -1.74 -10.81
N VAL A 86 -11.04 -1.25 -11.34
CA VAL A 86 -11.01 -0.53 -12.63
C VAL A 86 -11.45 -1.44 -13.79
N ALA A 87 -11.00 -2.69 -13.85
CA ALA A 87 -11.39 -3.63 -14.89
C ALA A 87 -12.90 -3.92 -14.86
N LYS A 88 -13.47 -4.12 -13.66
CA LYS A 88 -14.92 -4.27 -13.48
C LYS A 88 -15.66 -3.01 -13.89
N ALA A 89 -15.15 -1.83 -13.54
CA ALA A 89 -15.74 -0.57 -13.96
C ALA A 89 -15.82 -0.46 -15.49
N ASN A 90 -14.74 -0.79 -16.19
CA ASN A 90 -14.71 -0.77 -17.66
C ASN A 90 -15.75 -1.73 -18.26
N LEU A 91 -15.87 -2.96 -17.73
CA LEU A 91 -16.90 -3.90 -18.15
C LEU A 91 -18.33 -3.33 -17.95
N TYR A 92 -18.56 -2.64 -16.84
CA TYR A 92 -19.84 -1.99 -16.59
C TYR A 92 -20.10 -0.82 -17.55
N LEU A 93 -19.08 -0.04 -17.91
CA LEU A 93 -19.21 1.02 -18.91
C LEU A 93 -19.55 0.45 -20.30
N GLU A 94 -18.91 -0.65 -20.71
CA GLU A 94 -19.19 -1.34 -21.97
C GLU A 94 -20.65 -1.83 -22.04
N THR A 95 -21.21 -2.22 -20.90
CA THR A 95 -22.59 -2.71 -20.79
C THR A 95 -23.59 -1.62 -20.38
N SER A 96 -23.21 -0.34 -20.46
CA SER A 96 -24.05 0.82 -20.12
C SER A 96 -24.57 0.83 -18.67
N GLN A 97 -23.89 0.15 -17.76
CA GLN A 97 -24.19 0.10 -16.33
C GLN A 97 -23.39 1.18 -15.56
N SER A 98 -23.57 2.45 -15.92
CA SER A 98 -22.77 3.58 -15.41
C SER A 98 -22.73 3.67 -13.89
N ASP A 99 -23.86 3.48 -13.20
CA ASP A 99 -23.93 3.52 -11.74
C ASP A 99 -23.00 2.50 -11.09
N ARG A 100 -22.95 1.28 -11.65
CA ARG A 100 -22.05 0.22 -11.17
C ARG A 100 -20.61 0.57 -11.48
N ALA A 101 -20.31 1.07 -12.67
CA ALA A 101 -18.96 1.52 -13.01
C ALA A 101 -18.44 2.59 -12.04
N ILE A 102 -19.27 3.58 -11.72
CA ILE A 102 -18.95 4.64 -10.76
C ILE A 102 -18.70 4.07 -9.37
N ALA A 103 -19.51 3.11 -8.92
CA ALA A 103 -19.31 2.45 -7.64
C ALA A 103 -17.95 1.72 -7.58
N GLU A 104 -17.59 0.97 -8.62
CA GLU A 104 -16.29 0.29 -8.71
C GLU A 104 -15.12 1.29 -8.71
N LEU A 105 -15.19 2.37 -9.48
CA LEU A 105 -14.16 3.42 -9.51
C LEU A 105 -13.98 4.13 -8.17
N ARG A 106 -15.07 4.33 -7.42
CA ARG A 106 -15.00 4.86 -6.04
C ARG A 106 -14.29 3.90 -5.09
N ARG A 107 -14.49 2.59 -5.24
CA ARG A 107 -13.74 1.60 -4.43
C ARG A 107 -12.24 1.63 -4.76
N ALA A 108 -11.90 1.71 -6.04
CA ALA A 108 -10.51 1.89 -6.45
C ALA A 108 -9.88 3.18 -5.84
N LEU A 109 -10.60 4.31 -5.83
CA LEU A 109 -10.13 5.55 -5.19
C LEU A 109 -10.07 5.48 -3.65
N ALA A 110 -10.90 4.66 -3.02
CA ALA A 110 -10.79 4.44 -1.57
C ALA A 110 -9.46 3.75 -1.20
N ILE A 111 -8.90 2.97 -2.12
CA ILE A 111 -7.62 2.29 -1.97
C ILE A 111 -6.45 3.19 -2.42
N ASP A 112 -6.63 3.94 -3.50
CA ASP A 112 -5.65 4.87 -4.05
C ASP A 112 -6.30 6.20 -4.45
N ALA A 113 -6.41 7.11 -3.47
CA ALA A 113 -7.09 8.38 -3.67
C ALA A 113 -6.39 9.28 -4.70
N GLU A 114 -5.08 9.12 -4.89
CA GLU A 114 -4.26 9.96 -5.76
C GLU A 114 -4.06 9.36 -7.15
N ASN A 115 -4.65 8.20 -7.46
CA ASN A 115 -4.48 7.55 -8.75
C ASN A 115 -5.12 8.39 -9.89
N PRO A 116 -4.33 9.04 -10.76
CA PRO A 116 -4.86 9.98 -11.75
C PRO A 116 -5.69 9.27 -12.82
N ALA A 117 -5.37 8.00 -13.12
CA ALA A 117 -6.12 7.22 -14.10
C ALA A 117 -7.53 6.91 -13.59
N VAL A 118 -7.68 6.55 -12.31
CA VAL A 118 -8.98 6.27 -11.69
C VAL A 118 -9.80 7.55 -11.54
N GLN A 119 -9.17 8.67 -11.16
CA GLN A 119 -9.83 9.98 -11.10
C GLN A 119 -10.36 10.43 -12.47
N ALA A 120 -9.56 10.27 -13.53
CA ALA A 120 -9.96 10.61 -14.89
C ALA A 120 -11.11 9.70 -15.37
N ALA A 121 -11.03 8.39 -15.09
CA ALA A 121 -12.09 7.44 -15.43
C ALA A 121 -13.41 7.78 -14.72
N LEU A 122 -13.37 8.13 -13.43
CA LEU A 122 -14.55 8.52 -12.66
C LEU A 122 -15.17 9.82 -13.22
N THR A 123 -14.33 10.80 -13.52
CA THR A 123 -14.78 12.08 -14.10
C THR A 123 -15.48 11.86 -15.45
N SER A 124 -14.91 11.01 -16.30
CA SER A 124 -15.51 10.63 -17.58
C SER A 124 -16.85 9.92 -17.39
N ALA A 125 -16.92 8.94 -16.48
CA ALA A 125 -18.14 8.19 -16.19
C ALA A 125 -19.28 9.09 -15.69
N LEU A 126 -18.99 10.01 -14.76
CA LEU A 126 -19.96 10.98 -14.23
C LEU A 126 -20.45 11.97 -15.30
N SER A 127 -19.55 12.39 -16.19
CA SER A 127 -19.91 13.29 -17.30
C SER A 127 -20.84 12.61 -18.30
N GLN A 128 -20.61 11.33 -18.58
CA GLN A 128 -21.47 10.53 -19.46
C GLN A 128 -22.83 10.22 -18.84
N GLU A 129 -22.89 10.01 -17.52
CA GLU A 129 -24.16 9.88 -16.78
C GLU A 129 -24.99 11.17 -16.85
N GLY A 130 -24.36 12.33 -16.60
CA GLY A 130 -25.01 13.64 -16.68
C GLY A 130 -25.49 13.98 -18.10
N ALA A 131 -24.67 13.69 -19.11
CA ALA A 131 -25.04 13.85 -20.52
C ALA A 131 -26.09 12.82 -20.98
N GLY A 132 -26.12 11.64 -20.36
CA GLY A 132 -27.01 10.52 -20.68
C GLY A 132 -28.45 10.67 -20.19
N SER A 133 -28.76 11.68 -19.37
CA SER A 133 -30.15 12.11 -19.14
C SER A 133 -30.80 12.75 -20.39
N GLY A 134 -30.02 12.98 -21.45
CA GLY A 134 -30.49 13.24 -22.82
C GLY A 134 -29.61 12.51 -23.83
N VAL A 135 -30.06 11.33 -24.28
CA VAL A 135 -29.41 10.45 -25.28
C VAL A 135 -28.61 11.23 -26.35
N ALA A 136 -27.28 11.14 -26.29
CA ALA A 136 -26.40 11.57 -27.39
C ALA A 136 -25.56 10.38 -27.87
N LYS A 137 -26.06 9.69 -28.91
CA LYS A 137 -25.26 8.77 -29.73
C LYS A 137 -24.10 9.56 -30.37
N ILE A 138 -22.87 9.27 -29.99
CA ILE A 138 -21.69 9.75 -30.73
C ILE A 138 -21.62 8.94 -32.03
N ARG A 139 -22.06 9.55 -33.14
CA ARG A 139 -21.76 9.05 -34.48
C ARG A 139 -20.37 9.55 -34.86
N TYR A 140 -19.39 8.65 -34.95
CA TYR A 140 -18.17 8.96 -35.70
C TYR A 140 -18.58 9.17 -37.15
N ARG A 141 -18.41 10.39 -37.64
CA ARG A 141 -18.63 10.74 -39.04
C ARG A 141 -17.30 10.59 -39.76
N ASP A 142 -17.31 9.77 -40.80
CA ASP A 142 -16.21 9.58 -41.73
C ASP A 142 -15.69 10.92 -42.27
N ALA A 143 -14.37 11.04 -42.33
CA ALA A 143 -13.64 11.98 -43.16
C ALA A 143 -12.35 11.30 -43.63
#